data_AF-A0A914AGV5-F1
#
_entry.id   AF-A0A914AGV5-F1
#
_cell.length_a   1.000
_cell.length_b   1.000
_cell.length_c   1.000
_cell.angle_alpha   90.00
_cell.angle_beta   90.00
_cell.angle_gamma   90.00
#
_symmetry.space_group_name_H-M   'P 1'
#
loop_
_entity.id
_entity.type
_entity.pdbx_description
1 polymer ?
#
loop_
_entity_poly.entity_id
_entity_poly.type
_entity_poly.pdbx_seq_one_letter_code
_entity_poly.pdbx_strand_id
1 'polypeptide(L)'
;MLWTAMLCFMLYTAVDCDVESGIEGIDKADMGFFVINLTCNDADTSCMSCFSAHKYGRPYLYEFELSKYHNPRFHIAVTSGEQNWEVYFIQDDLSDSFRHCTVINATTEVELHQRLIVNACIDNDFLAVSVPAECGQPVLVYTVKTRRGNEKPRGQQVLYCIPKRQLGSNVEAM
;
A
#
# COMPACT_ATOMS: atom_id res chain seq x y z
N MET A 1 44.77 11.12 13.50
CA MET A 1 44.06 9.82 13.49
C MET A 1 42.92 9.74 14.51
N LEU A 2 42.93 10.46 15.64
CA LEU A 2 41.79 10.52 16.56
C LEU A 2 40.56 11.27 15.99
N TRP A 3 40.81 12.30 15.18
CA TRP A 3 39.78 13.16 14.61
C TRP A 3 38.89 12.46 13.59
N THR A 4 39.44 11.52 12.81
CA THR A 4 38.67 10.70 11.86
C THR A 4 37.76 9.69 12.56
N ALA A 5 38.17 9.14 13.71
CA ALA A 5 37.32 8.24 14.48
C ALA A 5 36.11 8.94 15.13
N MET A 6 36.28 10.20 15.55
CA MET A 6 35.19 11.01 16.11
C MET A 6 34.15 11.41 15.05
N LEU A 7 34.60 11.69 13.83
CA LEU A 7 33.71 12.02 12.71
C LEU A 7 32.86 10.83 12.26
N CYS A 8 33.40 9.61 12.30
CA CYS A 8 32.62 8.39 12.07
C CYS A 8 31.59 8.15 13.18
N PHE A 9 31.92 8.39 14.44
CA PHE A 9 30.97 8.21 15.55
C PHE A 9 29.79 9.21 15.52
N MET A 10 30.03 10.43 15.05
CA MET A 10 28.98 11.45 14.88
C MET A 10 28.07 11.19 13.67
N LEU A 11 28.52 10.40 12.67
CA LEU A 11 27.67 9.94 11.57
C LEU A 11 26.83 8.70 11.92
N TYR A 12 27.16 8.04 13.04
CA TYR A 12 26.41 6.92 13.62
C TYR A 12 25.43 7.35 14.72
N THR A 13 25.24 8.65 14.96
CA THR A 13 24.07 9.09 15.73
C THR A 13 22.85 8.71 14.91
N ALA A 14 22.22 7.63 15.36
CA ALA A 14 21.01 7.06 14.83
C ALA A 14 20.11 8.17 14.30
N VAL A 15 19.99 8.23 12.97
CA VAL A 15 18.72 8.62 12.40
C VAL A 15 17.78 7.55 12.94
N ASP A 16 17.08 7.86 14.04
CA ASP A 16 15.84 7.20 14.38
C ASP A 16 14.95 7.47 13.16
N CYS A 17 15.07 6.59 12.16
CA CYS A 17 14.03 6.45 11.18
C CYS A 17 12.83 6.07 12.03
N ASP A 18 11.95 7.04 12.26
CA ASP A 18 10.67 6.92 12.94
C ASP A 18 9.78 6.00 12.09
N VAL A 19 10.18 4.72 11.98
CA VAL A 19 9.44 3.67 11.33
C VAL A 19 8.42 3.26 12.37
N GLU A 20 7.29 3.99 12.40
CA GLU A 20 6.14 3.59 13.20
C GLU A 20 5.87 2.10 12.93
N SER A 21 5.97 1.29 13.98
CA SER A 21 5.90 -0.17 13.88
C SER A 21 4.51 -0.68 13.45
N GLY A 22 3.52 0.20 13.37
CA GLY A 22 2.20 -0.11 12.86
C GLY A 22 1.17 0.98 13.13
N ILE A 23 -0.06 0.71 12.73
CA ILE A 23 -1.17 1.64 12.97
C ILE A 23 -1.67 1.44 14.39
N GLU A 24 -1.45 2.42 15.27
CA GLU A 24 -1.92 2.39 16.65
C GLU A 24 -3.44 2.16 16.71
N GLY A 25 -3.93 1.25 17.57
CA GLY A 25 -5.37 1.04 17.77
C GLY A 25 -6.12 0.43 16.58
N ILE A 26 -5.40 -0.22 15.65
CA ILE A 26 -6.00 -0.94 14.52
C ILE A 26 -6.94 -2.07 14.97
N ASP A 27 -6.65 -2.69 16.11
CA ASP A 27 -7.47 -3.72 16.78
C ASP A 27 -8.88 -3.22 17.15
N LYS A 28 -9.05 -1.90 17.28
CA LYS A 28 -10.33 -1.26 17.62
C LYS A 28 -11.09 -0.76 16.38
N ALA A 29 -10.47 -0.81 15.21
CA ALA A 29 -11.08 -0.38 13.96
C ALA A 29 -11.98 -1.48 13.39
N ASP A 30 -13.07 -1.07 12.74
CA ASP A 30 -13.86 -1.97 11.92
C ASP A 30 -13.15 -2.18 10.57
N MET A 31 -12.46 -3.31 10.44
CA MET A 31 -11.56 -3.61 9.32
C MET A 31 -12.21 -4.52 8.28
N GLY A 32 -12.33 -4.02 7.04
CA GLY A 32 -12.60 -4.87 5.89
C GLY A 32 -11.32 -5.47 5.30
N PHE A 33 -11.43 -6.62 4.62
CA PHE A 33 -10.33 -7.21 3.86
C PHE A 33 -10.75 -7.40 2.40
N PHE A 34 -9.90 -6.96 1.47
CA PHE A 34 -10.13 -7.03 0.03
C PHE A 34 -8.89 -7.58 -0.67
N VAL A 35 -9.11 -8.31 -1.75
CA VAL A 35 -8.03 -8.76 -2.64
C VAL A 35 -8.20 -8.14 -4.00
N ILE A 36 -7.13 -7.53 -4.50
CA ILE A 36 -7.09 -6.90 -5.80
C ILE A 36 -6.11 -7.67 -6.68
N ASN A 37 -6.65 -8.24 -7.75
CA ASN A 37 -5.84 -8.91 -8.76
C ASN A 37 -5.17 -7.88 -9.65
N LEU A 38 -3.87 -8.06 -9.86
CA LEU A 38 -3.06 -7.29 -10.79
C LEU A 38 -3.07 -7.98 -12.16
N THR A 39 -3.04 -7.16 -13.20
CA THR A 39 -2.81 -7.59 -14.57
C THR A 39 -1.39 -7.21 -14.96
N CYS A 40 -0.57 -8.20 -15.31
CA CYS A 40 0.80 -7.98 -15.76
C CYS A 40 0.87 -7.91 -17.29
N ASN A 41 1.82 -7.13 -17.81
CA ASN A 41 2.13 -7.12 -19.23
C ASN A 41 2.80 -8.43 -19.68
N ASP A 42 2.91 -8.65 -21.00
CA ASP A 42 3.44 -9.90 -21.58
C ASP A 42 4.89 -10.19 -21.16
N ALA A 43 5.68 -9.13 -20.97
CA ALA A 43 7.06 -9.23 -20.53
C ALA A 43 7.21 -9.49 -19.01
N ASP A 44 6.10 -9.51 -18.26
CA ASP A 44 6.05 -9.59 -16.80
C ASP A 44 6.97 -8.57 -16.11
N THR A 45 7.06 -7.37 -16.68
CA THR A 45 7.93 -6.27 -16.19
C THR A 45 7.15 -5.23 -15.40
N SER A 46 5.85 -5.09 -15.68
CA SER A 46 4.95 -4.21 -14.96
C SER A 46 3.60 -4.90 -14.76
N CYS A 47 2.99 -4.69 -13.59
CA CYS A 47 1.67 -5.18 -13.25
C CYS A 47 0.83 -4.04 -12.67
N MET A 48 -0.43 -3.95 -13.05
CA MET A 48 -1.29 -2.86 -12.59
C MET A 48 -2.71 -3.30 -12.30
N SER A 49 -3.40 -2.47 -11.52
CA SER A 49 -4.84 -2.55 -11.31
C SER A 49 -5.43 -1.16 -11.24
N CYS A 50 -6.62 -0.99 -11.80
CA CYS A 50 -7.36 0.25 -11.81
C CYS A 50 -8.82 -0.05 -11.52
N PHE A 51 -9.39 0.62 -10.52
CA PHE A 51 -10.78 0.45 -10.14
C PHE A 51 -11.37 1.73 -9.58
N SER A 52 -12.69 1.86 -9.65
CA SER A 52 -13.41 2.97 -9.04
C SER A 52 -14.17 2.50 -7.81
N ALA A 53 -14.21 3.35 -6.78
CA ALA A 53 -15.03 3.14 -5.61
C ALA A 53 -15.75 4.43 -5.22
N HIS A 54 -16.98 4.30 -4.73
CA HIS A 54 -17.70 5.44 -4.19
C HIS A 54 -17.36 5.59 -2.70
N LYS A 55 -16.82 6.75 -2.33
CA LYS A 55 -16.59 7.15 -0.93
C LYS A 55 -17.23 8.50 -0.70
N TYR A 56 -17.97 8.61 0.41
CA TYR A 56 -18.67 9.86 0.78
C TYR A 56 -19.57 10.44 -0.33
N GLY A 57 -20.20 9.57 -1.12
CA GLY A 57 -21.08 9.98 -2.23
C GLY A 57 -20.34 10.40 -3.51
N ARG A 58 -19.01 10.30 -3.55
CA ARG A 58 -18.18 10.69 -4.70
C ARG A 58 -17.43 9.50 -5.30
N PRO A 59 -17.21 9.47 -6.62
CA PRO A 59 -16.35 8.48 -7.24
C PRO A 59 -14.88 8.82 -6.98
N TYR A 60 -14.12 7.78 -6.63
CA TYR A 60 -12.66 7.82 -6.53
C TYR A 60 -12.09 6.79 -7.49
N LEU A 61 -11.05 7.17 -8.22
CA LEU A 61 -10.25 6.28 -9.05
C LEU A 61 -9.03 5.85 -8.24
N TYR A 62 -8.82 4.54 -8.12
CA TYR A 62 -7.66 3.94 -7.49
C TYR A 62 -6.82 3.28 -8.55
N GLU A 63 -5.54 3.61 -8.57
CA GLU A 63 -4.55 3.03 -9.47
C GLU A 63 -3.43 2.43 -8.63
N PHE A 64 -3.02 1.23 -9.01
CA PHE A 64 -1.87 0.56 -8.47
C PHE A 64 -0.98 0.11 -9.61
N GLU A 65 0.32 0.38 -9.52
CA GLU A 65 1.33 -0.14 -10.43
C GLU A 65 2.52 -0.71 -9.67
N LEU A 66 2.95 -1.90 -10.09
CA LEU A 66 4.20 -2.54 -9.70
C LEU A 66 5.13 -2.55 -10.92
N SER A 67 6.28 -1.89 -10.82
CA SER A 67 7.38 -2.06 -11.79
C SER A 67 8.42 -3.01 -11.18
N LYS A 68 8.80 -4.08 -11.89
CA LYS A 68 9.68 -5.14 -11.36
C LYS A 68 11.16 -4.99 -11.73
N TYR A 69 11.46 -4.33 -12.84
CA TYR A 69 12.82 -4.22 -13.38
C TYR A 69 13.23 -2.76 -13.58
N HIS A 70 14.54 -2.50 -13.48
CA HIS A 70 15.14 -1.17 -13.66
C HIS A 70 14.47 -0.10 -12.78
N ASN A 71 14.76 -0.14 -11.48
CA ASN A 71 14.14 0.65 -10.39
C ASN A 71 12.81 0.04 -9.89
N PRO A 72 12.85 -1.12 -9.21
CA PRO A 72 11.65 -1.75 -8.68
C PRO A 72 10.89 -0.81 -7.76
N ARG A 73 9.58 -0.69 -8.01
CA ARG A 73 8.75 0.27 -7.28
C ARG A 73 7.28 -0.11 -7.28
N PHE A 74 6.62 0.39 -6.26
CA PHE A 74 5.17 0.40 -6.14
C PHE A 74 4.70 1.84 -6.29
N HIS A 75 3.62 2.03 -7.03
CA HIS A 75 2.95 3.30 -7.20
C HIS A 75 1.48 3.11 -6.87
N ILE A 76 0.97 3.93 -5.96
CA ILE A 76 -0.44 3.98 -5.58
C ILE A 76 -0.93 5.40 -5.85
N ALA A 77 -1.93 5.54 -6.71
CA ALA A 77 -2.61 6.81 -6.92
C ALA A 77 -4.09 6.72 -6.55
N VAL A 78 -4.59 7.80 -5.95
CA VAL A 78 -6.01 7.98 -5.64
C VAL A 78 -6.42 9.34 -6.16
N THR A 79 -7.28 9.33 -7.17
CA THR A 79 -7.76 10.52 -7.86
C THR A 79 -9.25 10.69 -7.60
N SER A 80 -9.66 11.91 -7.27
CA SER A 80 -11.04 12.35 -7.21
C SER A 80 -11.19 13.64 -8.01
N GLY A 81 -12.41 14.14 -8.18
CA GLY A 81 -12.62 15.44 -8.81
C GLY A 81 -12.00 16.62 -8.06
N GLU A 82 -11.53 16.43 -6.83
CA GLU A 82 -11.03 17.49 -5.94
C GLU A 82 -9.63 17.22 -5.38
N GLN A 83 -9.20 15.96 -5.31
CA GLN A 83 -7.96 15.57 -4.66
C GLN A 83 -7.25 14.48 -5.45
N ASN A 84 -5.94 14.65 -5.58
CA ASN A 84 -5.05 13.65 -6.14
C ASN A 84 -3.99 13.31 -5.09
N TRP A 85 -3.88 12.04 -4.76
CA TRP A 85 -2.87 11.50 -3.86
C TRP A 85 -2.04 10.50 -4.63
N GLU A 86 -0.72 10.63 -4.56
CA GLU A 86 0.21 9.68 -5.16
C GLU A 86 1.25 9.27 -4.11
N VAL A 87 1.55 7.97 -4.06
CA VAL A 87 2.58 7.40 -3.20
C VAL A 87 3.46 6.51 -4.06
N TYR A 88 4.77 6.73 -3.98
CA TYR A 88 5.78 5.90 -4.59
C TYR A 88 6.62 5.26 -3.49
N PHE A 89 6.84 3.95 -3.60
CA PHE A 89 7.76 3.22 -2.75
C PHE A 89 8.76 2.48 -3.63
N ILE A 90 10.05 2.78 -3.47
CA ILE A 90 11.13 2.25 -4.30
C ILE A 90 11.95 1.30 -3.45
N GLN A 91 12.30 0.14 -4.01
CA GLN A 91 13.19 -0.83 -3.40
C GLN A 91 14.20 -1.35 -4.41
N ASP A 92 15.38 -1.71 -3.92
CA ASP A 92 16.40 -2.38 -4.75
C ASP A 92 15.99 -3.82 -5.05
N ASP A 93 15.36 -4.51 -4.09
CA ASP A 93 14.84 -5.87 -4.21
C ASP A 93 13.41 -5.94 -3.64
N LEU A 94 12.46 -6.44 -4.45
CA LEU A 94 11.05 -6.59 -4.05
C LEU A 94 10.79 -7.76 -3.10
N SER A 95 11.77 -8.66 -2.93
CA SER A 95 11.70 -9.78 -2.00
C SER A 95 12.10 -9.42 -0.58
N ASP A 96 12.80 -8.29 -0.40
CA ASP A 96 13.17 -7.81 0.92
C ASP A 96 11.94 -7.35 1.70
N SER A 97 11.84 -7.78 2.95
CA SER A 97 10.73 -7.40 3.83
C SER A 97 10.75 -5.90 4.09
N PHE A 98 9.59 -5.24 3.99
CA PHE A 98 9.45 -3.83 4.32
C PHE A 98 8.11 -3.55 4.99
N ARG A 99 8.11 -2.44 5.74
CA ARG A 99 6.92 -1.80 6.24
C ARG A 99 7.14 -0.30 6.26
N HIS A 100 6.23 0.44 5.64
CA HIS A 100 6.24 1.90 5.65
C HIS A 100 4.86 2.41 6.06
N CYS A 101 4.81 3.19 7.13
CA CYS A 101 3.60 3.77 7.68
C CYS A 101 3.64 5.29 7.58
N THR A 102 2.48 5.90 7.35
CA THR A 102 2.31 7.35 7.27
C THR A 102 0.98 7.77 7.86
N VAL A 103 0.98 8.97 8.44
CA VAL A 103 -0.23 9.61 8.99
C VAL A 103 -0.54 10.84 8.16
N ILE A 104 -1.63 10.76 7.41
CA ILE A 104 -2.16 11.87 6.62
C ILE A 104 -3.25 12.55 7.44
N ASN A 105 -2.93 13.75 7.92
CA ASN A 105 -3.91 14.65 8.49
C ASN A 105 -4.59 15.42 7.34
N ALA A 106 -5.67 14.86 6.81
CA ALA A 106 -6.46 15.54 5.79
C ALA A 106 -7.35 16.59 6.46
N THR A 107 -6.82 17.82 6.59
CA THR A 107 -7.57 18.98 7.08
C THR A 107 -8.40 19.67 5.99
N THR A 108 -8.38 19.18 4.75
CA THR A 108 -8.76 19.96 3.56
C THR A 108 -9.88 19.38 2.69
N GLU A 109 -10.60 18.36 3.15
CA GLU A 109 -11.85 18.00 2.44
C GLU A 109 -12.94 19.01 2.89
N VAL A 110 -13.13 20.05 2.06
CA VAL A 110 -13.99 21.23 2.31
C VAL A 110 -15.41 20.83 2.75
N GLU A 111 -15.87 19.65 2.35
CA GLU A 111 -17.22 19.15 2.65
C GLU A 111 -17.33 18.32 3.93
N LEU A 112 -16.22 17.81 4.48
CA LEU A 112 -16.30 16.92 5.64
C LEU A 112 -16.63 17.65 6.94
N HIS A 113 -16.49 18.98 7.02
CA HIS A 113 -16.75 19.81 8.22
C HIS A 113 -16.09 19.32 9.52
N GLN A 114 -15.21 18.31 9.45
CA GLN A 114 -14.62 17.57 10.55
C GLN A 114 -13.24 17.08 10.13
N ARG A 115 -12.32 17.00 11.10
CA ARG A 115 -10.96 16.50 10.87
C ARG A 115 -11.01 15.02 10.49
N LEU A 116 -10.44 14.69 9.33
CA LEU A 116 -10.18 13.33 8.90
C LEU A 116 -8.71 12.98 9.20
N ILE A 117 -8.50 11.92 9.97
CA ILE A 117 -7.17 11.36 10.22
C ILE A 117 -7.11 10.04 9.46
N VAL A 118 -6.14 9.92 8.55
CA VAL A 118 -5.87 8.70 7.79
C VAL A 118 -4.51 8.19 8.23
N ASN A 119 -4.46 6.95 8.73
CA ASN A 119 -3.22 6.23 8.96
C ASN A 119 -3.13 5.16 7.90
N ALA A 120 -2.00 5.05 7.22
CA ALA A 120 -1.81 4.11 6.14
C ALA A 120 -0.47 3.40 6.33
N CYS A 121 -0.43 2.09 6.08
CA CYS A 121 0.81 1.34 5.97
C CYS A 121 0.80 0.52 4.69
N ILE A 122 1.96 0.44 4.05
CA ILE A 122 2.28 -0.56 3.03
C ILE A 122 3.32 -1.51 3.60
N ASP A 123 3.14 -2.81 3.39
CA ASP A 123 4.10 -3.84 3.77
C ASP A 123 3.96 -5.07 2.88
N ASN A 124 4.97 -5.93 2.88
CA ASN A 124 4.95 -7.24 2.24
C ASN A 124 5.03 -8.39 3.28
N ASP A 125 4.58 -8.13 4.52
CA ASP A 125 4.45 -9.17 5.54
C ASP A 125 3.03 -9.77 5.51
N PHE A 126 2.93 -10.93 4.91
CA PHE A 126 1.65 -11.61 4.73
C PHE A 126 1.23 -12.48 5.92
N LEU A 127 2.03 -12.55 7.00
CA LEU A 127 1.72 -13.41 8.15
C LEU A 127 0.45 -12.98 8.90
N ALA A 128 0.13 -11.68 8.83
CA ALA A 128 -1.03 -11.09 9.50
C ALA A 128 -2.32 -11.12 8.65
N VAL A 129 -2.28 -11.64 7.41
CA VAL A 129 -3.43 -11.67 6.51
C VAL A 129 -3.67 -13.05 5.90
N SER A 130 -4.94 -13.38 5.67
CA SER A 130 -5.33 -14.62 4.99
C SER A 130 -5.15 -14.47 3.49
N VAL A 131 -4.02 -14.92 2.94
CA VAL A 131 -3.76 -14.94 1.49
C VAL A 131 -4.63 -16.03 0.83
N PRO A 132 -5.55 -15.68 -0.09
CA PRO A 132 -6.41 -16.68 -0.73
C PRO A 132 -5.64 -17.64 -1.65
N ALA A 133 -6.17 -18.84 -1.88
CA ALA A 133 -5.49 -19.87 -2.66
C ALA A 133 -5.35 -19.53 -4.16
N GLU A 134 -6.22 -18.67 -4.69
CA GLU A 134 -6.17 -18.12 -6.04
C GLU A 134 -5.04 -17.09 -6.22
N CYS A 135 -4.53 -16.54 -5.12
CA CYS A 135 -3.41 -15.64 -5.15
C CYS A 135 -2.11 -16.43 -5.44
N GLY A 136 -1.56 -16.22 -6.64
CA GLY A 136 -0.34 -16.92 -7.07
C GLY A 136 0.91 -16.33 -6.44
N GLN A 137 0.97 -15.00 -6.43
CA GLN A 137 2.06 -14.26 -5.83
C GLN A 137 1.48 -13.03 -5.11
N PRO A 138 1.46 -13.02 -3.76
CA PRO A 138 1.12 -11.82 -3.01
C PRO A 138 2.22 -10.77 -3.22
N VAL A 139 1.81 -9.51 -3.44
CA VAL A 139 2.72 -8.41 -3.78
C VAL A 139 2.91 -7.48 -2.60
N LEU A 140 1.81 -6.92 -2.08
CA LEU A 140 1.85 -6.09 -0.87
C LEU A 140 0.47 -6.02 -0.22
N VAL A 141 0.45 -5.67 1.05
CA VAL A 141 -0.75 -5.30 1.81
C VAL A 141 -0.75 -3.79 2.03
N TYR A 142 -1.83 -3.14 1.60
CA TYR A 142 -2.11 -1.75 1.95
C TYR A 142 -3.16 -1.72 3.05
N THR A 143 -2.76 -1.28 4.23
CA THR A 143 -3.63 -1.13 5.39
C THR A 143 -3.95 0.34 5.59
N VAL A 144 -5.23 0.70 5.59
CA VAL A 144 -5.68 2.06 5.88
C VAL A 144 -6.66 2.07 7.04
N LYS A 145 -6.48 2.99 7.97
CA LYS A 145 -7.40 3.28 9.08
C LYS A 145 -7.77 4.75 9.02
N THR A 146 -9.05 5.03 8.92
CA THR A 146 -9.60 6.38 8.93
C THR A 146 -10.39 6.64 10.21
N ARG A 147 -10.32 7.87 10.69
CA ARG A 147 -11.14 8.36 11.80
C ARG A 147 -11.63 9.76 11.49
N ARG A 148 -12.94 9.97 11.62
CA ARG A 148 -13.57 11.27 11.43
C ARG A 148 -13.99 11.83 12.79
N GLY A 149 -13.38 12.93 13.22
CA GLY A 149 -13.65 13.52 14.54
C GLY A 149 -13.62 12.48 15.68
N ASN A 150 -14.73 12.35 16.39
CA ASN A 150 -14.89 11.41 17.51
C ASN A 150 -15.55 10.08 17.12
N GLU A 151 -15.79 9.82 15.83
CA GLU A 151 -16.37 8.57 15.37
C GLU A 151 -15.45 7.37 15.64
N LYS A 152 -16.05 6.17 15.66
CA LYS A 152 -15.30 4.91 15.75
C LYS A 152 -14.39 4.79 14.53
N PRO A 153 -13.10 4.44 14.70
CA PRO A 153 -12.21 4.23 13.56
C PRO A 153 -12.73 3.09 12.67
N ARG A 154 -12.57 3.28 11.37
CA ARG A 154 -12.84 2.27 10.33
C ARG A 154 -11.58 2.04 9.52
N GLY A 155 -11.48 0.92 8.85
CA GLY A 155 -10.33 0.68 8.00
C GLY A 155 -10.52 -0.45 7.02
N GLN A 156 -9.50 -0.63 6.20
CA GLN A 156 -9.46 -1.62 5.14
C GLN A 156 -8.04 -2.15 5.03
N GLN A 157 -7.91 -3.45 4.82
CA GLN A 157 -6.69 -4.09 4.34
C GLN A 157 -6.93 -4.54 2.91
N VAL A 158 -6.02 -4.17 2.03
CA VAL A 158 -6.07 -4.49 0.61
C VAL A 158 -4.83 -5.29 0.26
N LEU A 159 -5.01 -6.56 -0.05
CA LEU A 159 -3.95 -7.41 -0.58
C LEU A 159 -3.90 -7.25 -2.10
N TYR A 160 -2.79 -6.75 -2.62
CA TYR A 160 -2.51 -6.79 -4.06
C TYR A 160 -1.86 -8.11 -4.42
N CYS A 161 -2.38 -8.76 -5.45
CA CYS A 161 -1.95 -10.10 -5.82
C CYS A 161 -1.82 -10.27 -7.33
N ILE A 162 -0.78 -10.99 -7.76
CA ILE A 162 -0.72 -11.54 -9.11
C ILE A 162 -1.40 -12.91 -9.10
N PRO A 163 -2.51 -13.10 -9.85
CA PRO A 163 -3.25 -14.35 -9.85
C PRO A 163 -2.43 -15.49 -10.46
N LYS A 164 -2.72 -16.73 -10.07
CA LYS A 164 -2.12 -17.91 -10.73
C LYS A 164 -2.50 -17.90 -12.21
N ARG A 165 -1.49 -18.03 -13.10
CA ARG A 165 -1.77 -18.28 -14.53
C ARG A 165 -2.51 -19.60 -14.63
N GLN A 166 -3.74 -19.57 -15.12
CA GLN A 166 -4.41 -20.81 -15.52
C GLN A 166 -3.65 -21.32 -16.74
N LEU A 167 -2.82 -22.35 -16.55
CA LEU A 167 -2.26 -23.09 -17.69
C LEU A 167 -3.43 -23.70 -18.46
N GLY A 168 -3.72 -23.13 -19.63
CA GLY A 168 -4.54 -23.65 -20.72
C GLY A 168 -5.65 -24.66 -20.35
N SER A 169 -6.88 -24.17 -20.27
CA SER A 169 -7.97 -24.92 -20.89
C SER A 169 -7.69 -24.92 -22.40
N ASN A 170 -6.95 -25.92 -22.87
CA ASN A 170 -6.94 -26.29 -24.28
C ASN A 170 -8.36 -26.73 -24.62
N VAL A 171 -9.16 -25.80 -25.16
CA VAL A 171 -10.29 -26.18 -26.00
C VAL A 171 -9.68 -26.56 -27.35
N GLU A 172 -9.24 -27.81 -27.44
CA GLU A 172 -9.31 -28.52 -28.72
C GLU A 172 -10.79 -28.62 -29.07
N ALA A 173 -11.27 -27.72 -29.93
CA ALA A 173 -12.49 -27.93 -30.69
C ALA A 173 -12.07 -28.28 -32.11
N MET A 174 -12.12 -29.59 -32.38
CA MET A 174 -12.27 -30.17 -33.73
C MET A 174 -13.56 -29.67 -34.39
#